data_AF-A0A2T2SWI7-F1
#
_entry.id   AF-A0A2T2SWI7-F1
#
_cell.length_a   1.000
_cell.length_b   1.000
_cell.length_c   1.000
_cell.angle_alpha   90.00
_cell.angle_beta   90.00
_cell.angle_gamma   90.00
#
_symmetry.space_group_name_H-M   'P 1'
#
loop_
_entity.id
_entity.type
_entity.pdbx_description
1 polymer ?
#
loop_
_entity_poly.entity_id
_entity_poly.type
_entity_poly.pdbx_seq_one_letter_code
_entity_poly.pdbx_strand_id
1 'polypeptide(L)'
;MLTALDWFIVVVLLCGLIRGYMVGAVRQAASLLGLVAALLFSVEFMDVVGEAMVTSLGLSESLIPLAGFTVLFLAGGAVGGVKAALLLSLLFLVLSGLEMPEQDTRDNSTLYRPVARLLPQTIEATEEWVPAAKKAADQLSRRIRSEVQSPSDASPESVGLDSES
;
A
#
# COMPACT_ATOMS: atom_id res chain seq x y z
N MET A 1 -37.11 -0.41 25.63
CA MET A 1 -36.13 -0.25 26.73
C MET A 1 -34.77 -0.57 26.15
N LEU A 2 -33.82 0.38 26.19
CA LEU A 2 -32.45 0.12 25.77
C LEU A 2 -31.84 -0.88 26.76
N THR A 3 -31.47 -2.05 26.26
CA THR A 3 -30.93 -3.16 27.05
C THR A 3 -29.54 -2.81 27.56
N ALA A 4 -29.17 -3.27 28.76
CA ALA A 4 -27.84 -3.03 29.36
C ALA A 4 -26.67 -3.45 28.45
N LEU A 5 -26.91 -4.40 27.54
CA LEU A 5 -25.97 -4.83 26.50
C LEU A 5 -25.63 -3.69 25.52
N ASP A 6 -26.60 -2.85 25.17
CA ASP A 6 -26.42 -1.75 24.21
C ASP A 6 -25.52 -0.66 24.79
N TRP A 7 -25.70 -0.34 26.07
CA TRP A 7 -24.82 0.59 26.79
C TRP A 7 -23.38 0.05 26.90
N PHE A 8 -23.22 -1.25 27.14
CA PHE A 8 -21.89 -1.88 27.19
C PHE A 8 -21.17 -1.81 25.83
N ILE A 9 -21.89 -2.08 24.74
CA ILE A 9 -21.36 -1.97 23.38
C ILE A 9 -20.95 -0.53 23.08
N VAL A 10 -21.80 0.45 23.40
CA VAL A 10 -21.51 1.88 23.20
C VAL A 10 -20.25 2.31 23.94
N VAL A 11 -20.08 1.91 25.21
CA VAL A 11 -18.88 2.27 25.99
C VAL A 11 -17.61 1.67 25.39
N VAL A 12 -17.65 0.40 24.97
CA VAL A 12 -16.51 -0.28 24.35
C VAL A 12 -16.18 0.35 22.99
N LEU A 13 -17.19 0.63 22.16
CA LEU A 13 -17.03 1.28 20.87
C LEU A 13 -16.47 2.69 21.03
N LEU A 14 -17.00 3.47 21.96
CA LEU A 14 -16.55 4.83 22.21
C LEU A 14 -15.10 4.85 22.71
N CYS A 15 -14.73 3.94 23.60
CA CYS A 15 -13.35 3.80 24.07
C CYS A 15 -12.39 3.42 22.93
N GLY A 16 -12.76 2.43 22.11
CA GLY A 16 -12.00 2.02 20.93
C GLY A 16 -11.87 3.14 19.89
N LEU A 17 -12.96 3.88 19.66
CA LEU A 17 -13.03 4.98 18.70
C LEU A 17 -12.19 6.17 19.14
N ILE A 18 -12.28 6.59 20.41
CA ILE A 18 -11.48 7.69 20.94
C ILE A 18 -9.99 7.34 20.86
N ARG A 19 -9.62 6.12 21.29
CA ARG A 19 -8.22 5.69 21.30
C ARG A 19 -7.67 5.52 19.88
N GLY A 20 -8.46 4.95 18.98
CA GLY A 20 -8.12 4.82 17.56
C GLY A 20 -7.99 6.17 16.85
N TYR A 21 -8.94 7.09 17.08
CA TYR A 21 -8.93 8.42 16.50
C TYR A 21 -7.74 9.24 16.99
N MET A 22 -7.47 9.28 18.29
CA MET A 22 -6.33 10.04 18.84
C MET A 22 -4.99 9.53 18.28
N VAL A 23 -4.81 8.22 18.17
CA VAL A 23 -3.57 7.63 17.62
C VAL A 23 -3.46 7.88 16.11
N GLY A 24 -4.56 7.81 15.36
CA GLY A 24 -4.61 8.12 13.94
C GLY A 24 -4.38 9.60 13.64
N ALA A 25 -5.10 10.49 14.31
CA ALA A 25 -5.02 11.94 14.16
C ALA A 25 -3.63 12.47 14.53
N VAL A 26 -3.04 12.00 15.64
CA VAL A 26 -1.67 12.37 16.02
C VAL A 26 -0.66 11.90 14.98
N ARG A 27 -0.81 10.67 14.46
CA ARG A 27 0.07 10.15 13.40
C ARG A 27 -0.02 10.99 12.13
N GLN A 28 -1.23 11.37 11.72
CA GLN A 28 -1.46 12.15 10.51
C GLN A 28 -0.98 13.60 10.66
N ALA A 29 -1.16 14.19 11.84
CA ALA A 29 -0.58 15.50 12.17
C ALA A 29 0.95 15.44 12.19
N ALA A 30 1.55 14.41 12.77
CA ALA A 30 3.00 14.23 12.81
C ALA A 30 3.60 14.10 11.40
N SER A 31 2.94 13.39 10.48
CA SER A 31 3.41 13.31 9.09
C SER A 31 3.35 14.66 8.37
N LEU A 32 2.29 15.43 8.61
CA LEU A 32 2.13 16.74 8.00
C LEU A 32 3.16 17.74 8.54
N LEU A 33 3.35 17.76 9.87
CA LEU A 33 4.37 18.56 10.53
C LEU A 33 5.77 18.17 10.09
N GLY A 34 6.05 16.87 9.93
CA GLY A 34 7.34 16.38 9.43
C GLY A 34 7.61 16.85 8.00
N LEU A 35 6.60 16.86 7.13
CA LEU A 35 6.72 17.36 5.77
C LEU A 35 6.98 18.87 5.75
N VAL A 36 6.23 19.64 6.54
CA VAL A 36 6.46 21.09 6.67
C VAL A 36 7.86 21.37 7.23
N ALA A 37 8.27 20.67 8.28
CA ALA A 37 9.61 20.83 8.85
C ALA A 37 10.72 20.47 7.86
N ALA A 38 10.54 19.41 7.05
CA ALA A 38 11.48 19.05 6.00
C ALA A 38 11.57 20.11 4.89
N LEU A 39 10.43 20.71 4.51
CA LEU A 39 10.41 21.81 3.54
C LEU A 39 11.10 23.06 4.09
N LEU A 40 10.81 23.44 5.34
CA LEU A 40 11.46 24.58 5.98
C LEU A 40 12.97 24.38 6.12
N PHE A 41 13.38 23.19 6.56
CA PHE A 41 14.80 22.82 6.65
C PHE A 41 15.51 22.89 5.29
N SER A 42 14.84 22.45 4.22
CA SER A 42 15.35 22.53 2.86
C SER A 42 15.56 23.99 2.41
N VAL A 43 14.60 24.87 2.70
CA VAL A 43 14.70 26.29 2.34
C VAL A 43 15.85 26.98 3.07
N GLU A 44 16.06 26.67 4.36
CA GLU A 44 17.16 27.25 5.14
C GLU A 44 18.54 26.85 4.59
N PHE A 45 18.70 25.60 4.15
CA PHE A 45 19.99 25.07 3.69
C PHE A 45 20.20 25.21 2.17
N MET A 46 19.21 25.70 1.41
CA MET A 46 19.26 25.69 -0.06
C MET A 46 20.43 26.50 -0.61
N ASP A 47 20.79 27.61 0.03
CA ASP A 47 21.87 28.47 -0.47
C ASP A 47 23.22 27.79 -0.29
N VAL A 48 23.47 27.20 0.89
CA VAL A 48 24.72 26.50 1.20
C VAL A 48 24.93 25.30 0.28
N VAL A 49 23.90 24.49 0.09
CA VAL A 49 23.99 23.28 -0.76
C VAL A 49 23.96 23.66 -2.25
N GLY A 50 23.16 24.65 -2.62
CA GLY A 50 23.01 25.13 -3.99
C GLY A 50 24.29 25.76 -4.52
N GLU A 51 24.95 26.60 -3.71
CA GLU A 51 26.23 27.24 -4.06
C GLU A 51 27.31 26.17 -4.25
N ALA A 52 27.44 25.23 -3.30
CA ALA A 52 28.38 24.12 -3.43
C ALA A 52 28.17 23.28 -4.71
N MET A 53 26.92 23.05 -5.11
CA MET A 53 26.58 22.29 -6.33
C MET A 53 26.85 23.08 -7.60
N VAL A 54 26.36 24.32 -7.67
CA VAL A 54 26.45 25.19 -8.86
C VAL A 54 27.90 25.54 -9.16
N THR A 55 28.71 25.85 -8.15
CA THR A 55 30.14 26.13 -8.31
C THR A 55 30.92 24.90 -8.78
N SER A 56 30.59 23.72 -8.27
CA SER A 56 31.24 22.46 -8.69
C SER A 56 30.92 22.06 -10.14
N LEU A 57 29.76 22.49 -10.64
CA LEU A 57 29.27 22.17 -11.99
C LEU A 57 29.48 23.32 -13.00
N GLY A 58 29.97 24.48 -12.57
CA GLY A 58 30.14 25.67 -13.42
C GLY A 58 28.82 26.22 -13.96
N LEU A 59 27.72 26.04 -13.24
CA LEU A 59 26.39 26.47 -13.64
C LEU A 59 26.15 27.96 -13.29
N SER A 60 25.05 28.54 -13.79
CA SER A 60 24.73 29.94 -13.48
C SER A 60 24.21 30.10 -12.05
N GLU A 61 24.55 31.23 -11.41
CA GLU A 61 24.14 31.55 -10.04
C GLU A 61 22.61 31.63 -9.86
N SER A 62 21.86 31.93 -10.93
CA SER A 62 20.39 31.88 -10.90
C SER A 62 19.82 30.49 -10.61
N LEU A 63 20.62 29.43 -10.78
CA LEU A 63 20.21 28.06 -10.49
C LEU A 63 20.50 27.63 -9.04
N ILE A 64 21.19 28.45 -8.23
CA ILE A 64 21.56 28.12 -6.84
C ILE A 64 20.34 27.69 -6.00
N PRO A 65 19.25 28.49 -5.93
CA PRO A 65 18.10 28.12 -5.11
C PRO A 65 17.41 26.83 -5.61
N LEU A 66 17.33 26.67 -6.93
CA LEU A 66 16.66 25.53 -7.56
C LEU A 66 17.46 24.23 -7.36
N ALA A 67 18.78 24.29 -7.53
CA ALA A 67 19.68 23.16 -7.33
C ALA A 67 19.71 22.75 -5.86
N GLY A 68 19.86 23.72 -4.94
CA GLY A 68 19.89 23.48 -3.50
C GLY A 68 18.60 22.83 -3.00
N PHE A 69 17.44 23.40 -3.37
CA PHE A 69 16.15 22.84 -2.99
C PHE A 69 15.95 21.42 -3.54
N THR A 70 16.30 21.17 -4.80
CA THR A 70 16.12 19.85 -5.43
C THR A 70 16.96 18.78 -4.73
N VAL A 71 18.23 19.08 -4.45
CA VAL A 71 19.15 18.15 -3.78
C VAL A 71 18.69 17.88 -2.34
N LEU A 72 18.35 18.94 -1.59
CA LEU A 72 17.90 18.80 -0.20
C LEU A 72 16.56 18.09 -0.09
N PHE A 73 15.62 18.37 -0.98
CA PHE A 73 14.31 17.70 -1.01
C PHE A 73 14.47 16.20 -1.31
N LEU A 74 15.32 15.85 -2.27
CA LEU A 74 15.56 14.45 -2.62
C LEU A 74 16.33 13.72 -1.52
N ALA A 75 17.32 14.36 -0.89
CA ALA A 75 18.05 13.80 0.24
C ALA A 75 17.13 13.58 1.46
N GLY A 76 16.31 14.58 1.82
CA GLY A 76 15.34 14.46 2.91
C GLY A 76 14.28 13.40 2.62
N GLY A 77 13.76 13.36 1.40
CA GLY A 77 12.83 12.35 0.93
C GLY A 77 13.43 10.94 0.96
N ALA A 78 14.70 10.79 0.56
CA ALA A 78 15.41 9.51 0.61
C ALA A 78 15.56 9.00 2.04
N VAL A 79 15.93 9.86 3.00
CA VAL A 79 16.02 9.48 4.43
C VAL A 79 14.66 9.01 4.97
N GLY A 80 13.57 9.71 4.61
CA GLY A 80 12.21 9.29 4.96
C GLY A 80 11.84 7.95 4.31
N GLY A 81 12.14 7.78 3.03
CA GLY A 81 11.89 6.56 2.27
C GLY A 81 12.64 5.35 2.82
N VAL A 82 13.91 5.51 3.21
CA VAL A 82 14.71 4.45 3.85
C VAL A 82 14.05 4.00 5.15
N LYS A 83 13.62 4.92 6.01
CA LYS A 83 12.89 4.55 7.24
C LYS A 83 11.60 3.78 6.93
N ALA A 84 10.85 4.19 5.91
CA ALA A 84 9.65 3.47 5.48
C ALA A 84 9.96 2.06 4.97
N ALA A 85 11.02 1.90 4.16
CA ALA A 85 11.48 0.60 3.68
C ALA A 85 11.93 -0.32 4.81
N LEU A 86 12.61 0.21 5.83
CA LEU A 86 12.98 -0.55 7.03
C LEU A 86 11.76 -1.02 7.81
N LEU A 87 10.75 -0.16 7.99
CA LEU A 87 9.48 -0.57 8.62
C LEU A 87 8.75 -1.64 7.80
N LEU A 88 8.77 -1.53 6.47
CA LEU A 88 8.20 -2.54 5.57
C LEU A 88 8.96 -3.87 5.66
N SER A 89 10.28 -3.82 5.75
CA SER A 89 11.13 -5.01 5.98
C SER A 89 10.83 -5.66 7.32
N LEU A 90 10.67 -4.87 8.38
CA LEU A 90 10.28 -5.38 9.70
C LEU A 90 8.88 -5.99 9.68
N LEU A 91 7.93 -5.36 8.99
CA LEU A 91 6.59 -5.93 8.77
C LEU A 91 6.68 -7.27 8.04
N PHE A 92 7.48 -7.35 6.98
CA PHE A 92 7.67 -8.58 6.21
C PHE A 92 8.35 -9.68 7.03
N LEU A 93 9.29 -9.33 7.91
CA LEU A 93 9.91 -10.25 8.86
C LEU A 93 8.88 -10.83 9.83
N VAL A 94 7.99 -9.98 10.37
CA VAL A 94 6.89 -10.42 11.24
C VAL A 94 5.94 -11.32 10.46
N LEU A 95 5.53 -10.96 9.24
CA LEU A 95 4.69 -11.80 8.39
C LEU A 95 5.36 -13.13 8.04
N SER A 96 6.66 -13.13 7.76
CA SER A 96 7.43 -14.34 7.47
C SER A 96 7.57 -15.25 8.69
N GLY A 97 7.56 -14.69 9.90
CA GLY A 97 7.55 -15.44 11.16
C GLY A 97 6.17 -15.96 11.59
N LEU A 98 5.09 -15.57 10.88
CA LEU A 98 3.78 -16.17 11.05
C LEU A 98 3.73 -17.48 10.26
N GLU A 99 4.37 -18.51 10.79
CA GLU A 99 4.19 -19.86 10.27
C GLU A 99 2.69 -20.23 10.37
N MET A 100 2.11 -20.72 9.28
CA MET A 100 0.74 -21.25 9.30
C MET A 100 0.69 -22.36 10.36
N PRO A 101 -0.11 -22.21 11.44
CA PRO A 101 -0.09 -23.16 12.53
C PRO A 101 -0.50 -24.54 12.01
N GLU A 102 0.31 -25.53 12.35
CA GLU A 102 0.14 -26.93 11.97
C GLU A 102 -1.23 -27.46 12.45
N GLN A 103 -1.83 -28.40 11.71
CA GLN A 103 -3.25 -28.76 11.87
C GLN A 103 -3.61 -29.18 13.31
N ASP A 104 -2.70 -29.84 14.03
CA ASP A 104 -2.89 -30.25 15.42
C ASP A 104 -2.97 -29.07 16.41
N THR A 105 -2.34 -27.92 16.09
CA THR A 105 -2.40 -26.69 16.89
C THR A 105 -3.70 -25.92 16.63
N ARG A 106 -4.30 -26.07 15.44
CA ARG A 106 -5.64 -25.54 15.14
C ARG A 106 -6.74 -26.28 15.92
N ASP A 107 -6.60 -27.59 16.07
CA ASP A 107 -7.63 -28.43 16.71
C ASP A 107 -7.61 -28.36 18.25
N ASN A 108 -6.46 -28.07 18.87
CA ASN A 108 -6.36 -27.85 20.33
C ASN A 108 -6.68 -26.41 20.79
N SER A 109 -6.87 -25.47 19.86
CA SER A 109 -7.02 -24.06 20.22
C SER A 109 -8.48 -23.69 20.51
N THR A 110 -8.76 -23.38 21.77
CA THR A 110 -10.08 -22.96 22.29
C THR A 110 -10.60 -21.68 21.63
N LEU A 111 -9.72 -20.84 21.08
CA LEU A 111 -10.07 -19.61 20.36
C LEU A 111 -10.26 -19.82 18.86
N TYR A 112 -9.70 -20.88 18.28
CA TYR A 112 -9.84 -21.17 16.86
C TYR A 112 -11.30 -21.47 16.51
N ARG A 113 -11.99 -22.27 17.33
CA ARG A 113 -13.39 -22.64 17.13
C ARG A 113 -14.38 -21.46 17.14
N PRO A 114 -14.33 -20.50 18.09
CA PRO A 114 -15.18 -19.31 18.04
C PRO A 114 -14.83 -18.39 16.86
N VAL A 115 -13.55 -18.17 16.54
CA VAL A 115 -13.15 -17.33 15.39
C VAL A 115 -13.56 -17.96 14.06
N ALA A 116 -13.40 -19.28 13.90
CA ALA A 116 -13.81 -20.01 12.71
C ALA A 116 -15.34 -20.00 12.49
N ARG A 117 -16.13 -19.87 13.56
CA ARG A 117 -17.59 -19.67 13.46
C ARG A 117 -17.96 -18.24 13.07
N LEU A 118 -17.11 -17.27 13.40
CA LEU A 118 -17.28 -15.88 12.98
C LEU A 118 -16.86 -15.67 11.52
N LEU A 119 -15.99 -16.51 10.95
CA LEU A 119 -15.57 -16.44 9.54
C LEU A 119 -16.73 -16.45 8.53
N PRO A 120 -17.68 -17.42 8.56
CA PRO A 120 -18.82 -17.38 7.67
C PRO A 120 -19.70 -16.16 7.93
N GLN A 121 -19.83 -15.74 9.19
CA GLN A 121 -20.63 -14.57 9.57
C GLN A 121 -20.00 -13.24 9.12
N THR A 122 -18.67 -13.12 9.07
CA THR A 122 -18.01 -11.94 8.53
C THR A 122 -18.05 -11.92 7.01
N ILE A 123 -17.96 -13.08 6.35
CA ILE A 123 -18.19 -13.19 4.91
C ILE A 123 -19.64 -12.83 4.57
N GLU A 124 -20.62 -13.28 5.36
CA GLU A 124 -22.04 -12.98 5.21
C GLU A 124 -22.35 -11.52 5.58
N ALA A 125 -21.77 -10.97 6.65
CA ALA A 125 -21.92 -9.55 6.99
C ALA A 125 -21.28 -8.61 5.93
N THR A 126 -20.39 -9.15 5.09
CA THR A 126 -19.80 -8.47 3.94
C THR A 126 -20.42 -8.96 2.61
N GLU A 127 -21.64 -9.53 2.65
CA GLU A 127 -22.41 -10.11 1.53
C GLU A 127 -22.43 -9.24 0.27
N GLU A 128 -22.33 -7.93 0.43
CA GLU A 128 -22.38 -6.97 -0.66
C GLU A 128 -21.11 -6.95 -1.54
N TRP A 129 -19.91 -7.18 -0.97
CA TRP A 129 -18.63 -7.00 -1.68
C TRP A 129 -17.99 -8.31 -2.15
N VAL A 130 -18.18 -9.40 -1.40
CA VAL A 130 -17.61 -10.74 -1.70
C VAL A 130 -18.00 -11.28 -3.09
N PRO A 131 -19.29 -11.29 -3.49
CA PRO A 131 -19.66 -11.81 -4.81
C PRO A 131 -19.19 -10.89 -5.95
N ALA A 132 -19.07 -9.58 -5.71
CA ALA A 132 -18.53 -8.63 -6.68
C ALA A 132 -17.04 -8.88 -6.93
N ALA A 133 -16.27 -9.14 -5.87
CA ALA A 133 -14.86 -9.51 -5.96
C ALA A 133 -14.67 -10.84 -6.72
N LYS A 134 -15.52 -11.85 -6.45
CA LYS A 134 -15.48 -13.13 -7.17
C LYS A 134 -15.85 -12.98 -8.65
N LYS A 135 -16.89 -12.22 -8.97
CA LYS A 135 -17.28 -11.93 -10.36
C LYS A 135 -16.19 -11.19 -11.13
N ALA A 136 -15.51 -10.23 -10.49
CA ALA A 136 -14.39 -9.50 -11.10
C ALA A 136 -13.20 -10.44 -11.37
N ALA A 137 -12.86 -11.32 -10.41
CA ALA A 137 -11.83 -12.33 -10.59
C ALA A 137 -12.17 -13.34 -11.70
N ASP A 138 -13.42 -13.78 -11.79
CA ASP A 138 -13.91 -14.68 -12.85
C ASP A 138 -13.95 -14.01 -14.24
N GLN A 139 -14.17 -12.70 -14.31
CA GLN A 139 -14.06 -11.96 -15.56
C GLN A 139 -12.61 -11.79 -16.00
N LEU A 140 -11.71 -11.52 -15.06
CA LEU A 140 -10.28 -11.39 -15.32
C LEU A 140 -9.65 -12.74 -15.73
N SER A 141 -10.00 -13.83 -15.07
CA SER A 141 -9.50 -15.17 -15.40
C SER A 141 -9.91 -15.63 -16.79
N ARG A 142 -11.14 -15.28 -17.22
CA ARG A 142 -11.62 -15.52 -18.59
C ARG A 142 -10.84 -14.74 -19.64
N ARG A 143 -10.55 -13.46 -19.37
CA ARG A 143 -9.74 -12.62 -20.28
C ARG A 143 -8.30 -13.10 -20.37
N ILE A 144 -7.67 -13.43 -19.24
CA ILE A 144 -6.31 -13.97 -19.23
C ILE A 144 -6.27 -15.33 -19.96
N ARG A 145 -7.29 -16.18 -19.78
CA ARG A 145 -7.39 -17.46 -20.50
C ARG A 145 -7.60 -17.28 -22.02
N SER A 146 -8.37 -16.28 -22.45
CA SER A 146 -8.52 -15.98 -23.88
C SER A 146 -7.25 -15.40 -24.50
N GLU A 147 -6.52 -14.54 -23.79
CA GLU A 147 -5.26 -13.96 -24.30
C GLU A 147 -4.14 -15.01 -24.38
N VAL A 148 -4.04 -15.90 -23.39
CA VAL A 148 -3.00 -16.95 -23.33
C VAL A 148 -3.22 -18.04 -24.39
N GLN A 149 -4.43 -18.20 -24.93
CA GLN A 149 -4.72 -19.16 -26.01
C GLN A 149 -4.59 -18.56 -27.43
N SER A 150 -4.42 -17.23 -27.57
CA SER A 150 -4.30 -16.55 -28.88
C SER A 150 -2.91 -15.99 -29.20
N PRO A 151 -1.84 -16.82 -29.20
CA PRO A 151 -0.73 -16.55 -30.11
C PRO A 151 -0.21 -17.81 -30.83
N SER A 152 -1.08 -18.76 -31.20
CA SER A 152 -0.67 -19.92 -32.00
C SER A 152 -1.68 -20.33 -33.07
N ASP A 153 -2.34 -19.37 -33.72
CA ASP A 153 -3.10 -19.59 -34.97
C ASP A 153 -2.77 -18.55 -36.06
N ALA A 154 -1.70 -17.75 -35.88
CA ALA A 154 -1.28 -16.76 -36.87
C ALA A 154 0.06 -17.14 -37.52
N SER A 155 -0.07 -17.78 -38.70
CA SER A 155 0.85 -17.89 -39.86
C SER A 155 1.25 -19.32 -40.23
N PRO A 156 1.48 -19.65 -41.54
CA PRO A 156 1.05 -19.01 -42.79
C PRO A 156 0.58 -20.02 -43.88
N GLU A 157 -0.61 -19.85 -44.45
CA GLU A 157 -1.08 -20.60 -45.63
C GLU A 157 -2.15 -19.74 -46.32
N SER A 158 -2.17 -19.45 -47.62
CA SER A 158 -1.47 -19.96 -48.78
C SER A 158 -1.52 -18.83 -49.84
N VAL A 159 -0.35 -18.45 -50.37
CA VAL A 159 -0.30 -17.67 -51.61
C VAL A 159 -0.64 -18.64 -52.74
N GLY A 160 -1.92 -18.70 -53.06
CA GLY A 160 -2.45 -19.36 -54.24
C GLY A 160 -2.14 -18.52 -55.47
N LEU A 161 -1.23 -19.04 -56.28
CA LEU A 161 -1.05 -18.66 -57.67
C LEU A 161 -2.35 -18.99 -58.42
N ASP A 162 -3.01 -17.99 -58.99
CA ASP A 162 -3.86 -18.17 -60.15
C ASP A 162 -3.61 -17.02 -61.13
N SER A 163 -3.08 -17.42 -62.26
CA SER A 163 -2.75 -16.71 -63.49
C SER A 163 -3.95 -16.09 -64.19
N GLU A 164 -3.78 -14.88 -64.74
CA GLU A 164 -4.40 -14.48 -66.02
C GLU A 164 -3.72 -13.22 -66.61
N SER A 165 -2.75 -13.44 -67.52
CA SER A 165 -2.55 -12.81 -68.85
C SER A 165 -1.12 -13.00 -69.36
#